data_AF-A0A5N9G332-F1
#
_entry.id   AF-A0A5N9G332-F1
#
_cell.length_a   1.000
_cell.length_b   1.000
_cell.length_c   1.000
_cell.angle_alpha   90.00
_cell.angle_beta   90.00
_cell.angle_gamma   90.00
#
_symmetry.space_group_name_H-M   'P 1'
#
loop_
_entity.id
_entity.type
_entity.pdbx_description
1 polymer ?
#
loop_
_entity_poly.entity_id
_entity_poly.type
_entity_poly.pdbx_seq_one_letter_code
_entity_poly.pdbx_strand_id
1 'polypeptide(L)'
;MTSNRRQDQPSRLMKQANLPTEVHLRQMKVRAALDKLDRYLNDAAVAGFPRVRVVHGKGTGTMKRAVAEFLAGHPLVARQYPASPSEGNGGVTIAELA
;
A
#
# COMPACT_ATOMS: atom_id res chain seq x y z
N MET A 1 -36.72 23.18 2.07
CA MET A 1 -35.71 23.83 2.93
C MET A 1 -34.36 23.17 2.66
N THR A 2 -33.64 23.79 1.74
CA THR A 2 -32.19 23.78 1.48
C THR A 2 -31.33 22.62 1.98
N SER A 3 -30.82 21.87 1.01
CA SER A 3 -29.49 21.25 0.91
C SER A 3 -28.43 21.83 1.85
N ASN A 4 -27.59 20.97 2.45
CA ASN A 4 -26.12 21.07 2.32
C ASN A 4 -25.41 19.92 3.07
N ARG A 5 -24.79 18.99 2.34
CA ARG A 5 -23.69 18.16 2.88
C ARG A 5 -22.73 17.68 1.77
N ARG A 6 -22.32 18.59 0.88
CA ARG A 6 -21.31 18.35 -0.17
C ARG A 6 -20.03 19.15 0.07
N GLN A 7 -19.33 18.94 1.19
CA GLN A 7 -18.11 19.71 1.50
C GLN A 7 -16.83 18.89 1.76
N ASP A 8 -16.84 17.55 1.64
CA ASP A 8 -15.60 16.76 1.82
C ASP A 8 -14.87 16.39 0.51
N GLN A 9 -15.50 16.58 -0.65
CA GLN A 9 -15.00 16.04 -1.92
C GLN A 9 -13.66 16.61 -2.45
N PRO A 10 -13.27 17.89 -2.28
CA PRO A 10 -12.05 18.39 -2.91
C PRO A 10 -10.75 17.89 -2.25
N SER A 11 -10.75 17.62 -0.94
CA SER A 11 -9.55 17.20 -0.21
C SER A 11 -9.13 15.76 -0.52
N ARG A 12 -10.12 14.87 -0.69
CA ARG A 12 -9.91 13.46 -1.02
C ARG A 12 -9.39 13.27 -2.44
N LEU A 13 -9.97 14.00 -3.40
CA LEU A 13 -9.53 14.02 -4.80
C LEU A 13 -8.08 14.52 -4.93
N MET A 14 -7.70 15.58 -4.20
CA MET A 14 -6.32 16.07 -4.17
C MET A 14 -5.35 15.07 -3.51
N LYS A 15 -5.77 14.37 -2.44
CA LYS A 15 -4.97 13.29 -1.83
C LYS A 15 -4.72 12.12 -2.79
N GLN A 16 -5.73 11.74 -3.56
CA GLN A 16 -5.65 10.67 -4.55
C GLN A 16 -4.71 11.04 -5.70
N ALA A 17 -4.80 12.28 -6.19
CA ALA A 17 -3.93 12.79 -7.25
C ALA A 17 -2.43 12.79 -6.86
N ASN A 18 -2.12 12.76 -5.56
CA ASN A 18 -0.76 12.80 -5.05
C ASN A 18 -0.39 11.57 -4.18
N LEU A 19 -1.13 10.46 -4.34
CA LEU A 19 -0.80 9.22 -3.65
C LEU A 19 0.51 8.65 -4.24
N PRO A 20 1.55 8.40 -3.42
CA PRO A 20 2.77 7.80 -3.93
C PRO A 20 2.49 6.38 -4.42
N THR A 21 3.19 5.92 -5.46
CA THR A 21 3.09 4.54 -5.98
C THR A 21 3.75 3.51 -5.06
N GLU A 22 4.39 3.97 -3.99
CA GLU A 22 5.05 3.14 -3.01
C GLU A 22 4.77 3.54 -1.56
N VAL A 23 4.71 2.54 -0.68
CA VAL A 23 4.56 2.71 0.76
C VAL A 23 5.81 2.24 1.49
N HIS A 24 6.34 3.09 2.37
CA HIS A 24 7.53 2.80 3.18
C HIS A 24 7.13 2.33 4.58
N LEU A 25 7.62 1.13 4.94
CA LEU A 25 7.35 0.44 6.21
C LEU A 25 8.61 0.21 7.05
N ARG A 26 9.77 0.68 6.58
CA ARG A 26 11.06 0.52 7.27
C ARG A 26 11.02 1.17 8.66
N GLN A 27 11.75 0.57 9.60
CA GLN A 27 11.89 1.04 10.99
C GLN A 27 10.57 1.13 11.78
N MET A 28 9.47 0.59 11.25
CA MET A 28 8.19 0.49 11.95
C MET A 28 8.08 -0.84 12.70
N LYS A 29 7.30 -0.85 13.79
CA LYS A 29 6.82 -2.10 14.39
C LYS A 29 5.87 -2.79 13.40
N VAL A 30 5.93 -4.12 13.32
CA VAL A 30 5.16 -4.92 12.35
C VAL A 30 3.67 -4.55 12.34
N ARG A 31 3.01 -4.52 13.50
CA ARG A 31 1.58 -4.18 13.59
C ARG A 31 1.27 -2.81 12.98
N ALA A 32 2.01 -1.77 13.36
CA ALA A 32 1.81 -0.42 12.84
C ALA A 32 2.11 -0.32 11.33
N ALA A 33 3.04 -1.13 10.83
CA ALA A 33 3.34 -1.22 9.40
C ALA A 33 2.18 -1.85 8.63
N LEU A 34 1.58 -2.92 9.14
CA LEU A 34 0.43 -3.57 8.50
C LEU A 34 -0.80 -2.65 8.52
N ASP A 35 -1.07 -1.96 9.63
CA ASP A 35 -2.16 -0.97 9.72
C ASP A 35 -1.96 0.21 8.73
N LYS A 36 -0.71 0.56 8.43
CA LYS A 36 -0.38 1.57 7.40
C LYS A 36 -0.56 1.01 5.99
N LEU A 37 -0.13 -0.23 5.76
CA LEU A 37 -0.25 -0.92 4.48
C LEU A 37 -1.73 -1.10 4.09
N ASP A 38 -2.57 -1.54 5.03
CA ASP A 38 -4.02 -1.71 4.84
C ASP A 38 -4.69 -0.43 4.30
N ARG A 39 -4.50 0.68 5.01
CA ARG A 39 -5.04 1.99 4.59
C ARG A 39 -4.50 2.43 3.24
N TYR A 40 -3.21 2.21 2.99
CA TYR A 40 -2.59 2.55 1.72
C TYR A 40 -3.15 1.71 0.55
N LEU A 41 -3.40 0.41 0.74
CA LEU A 41 -4.00 -0.43 -0.31
C LEU A 41 -5.42 0.02 -0.66
N ASN A 42 -6.20 0.41 0.34
CA ASN A 42 -7.52 1.01 0.11
C ASN A 42 -7.41 2.30 -0.71
N ASP A 43 -6.53 3.22 -0.32
CA ASP A 43 -6.34 4.48 -1.05
C ASP A 43 -5.85 4.24 -2.48
N ALA A 44 -4.92 3.28 -2.67
CA ALA A 44 -4.38 2.93 -3.99
C ALA A 44 -5.42 2.27 -4.90
N ALA A 45 -6.28 1.40 -4.36
CA ALA A 45 -7.36 0.79 -5.10
C ALA A 45 -8.39 1.84 -5.56
N VAL A 46 -8.78 2.76 -4.68
CA VAL A 46 -9.70 3.85 -5.04
C VAL A 46 -9.05 4.81 -6.04
N ALA A 47 -7.73 5.02 -5.96
CA ALA A 47 -6.96 5.80 -6.93
C ALA A 47 -6.75 5.08 -8.27
N GLY A 48 -7.19 3.82 -8.41
CA GLY A 48 -7.10 3.05 -9.65
C GLY A 48 -5.69 2.60 -10.00
N PHE A 49 -4.80 2.44 -9.00
CA PHE A 49 -3.44 1.97 -9.27
C PHE A 49 -3.47 0.49 -9.66
N PRO A 50 -2.85 0.08 -10.77
CA PRO A 50 -2.82 -1.32 -11.18
C PRO A 50 -1.89 -2.15 -10.28
N ARG A 51 -0.87 -1.52 -9.70
CA ARG A 51 0.09 -2.14 -8.79
C ARG A 51 0.76 -1.10 -7.90
N VAL A 52 1.28 -1.56 -6.77
CA VAL A 52 2.02 -0.74 -5.81
C VAL A 52 3.28 -1.43 -5.32
N ARG A 53 4.22 -0.63 -4.80
CA ARG A 53 5.47 -1.12 -4.20
C ARG A 53 5.42 -1.01 -2.68
N VAL A 54 5.72 -2.10 -1.98
CA VAL A 54 5.75 -2.15 -0.52
C VAL A 54 7.20 -2.26 -0.06
N VAL A 55 7.75 -1.15 0.42
CA VAL A 55 9.16 -1.04 0.85
C VAL A 55 9.28 -1.40 2.32
N HIS A 56 9.58 -2.66 2.60
CA HIS A 56 9.75 -3.19 3.96
C HIS A 56 11.22 -3.32 4.40
N GLY A 57 12.18 -3.20 3.46
CA GLY A 57 13.61 -3.39 3.71
C GLY A 57 14.01 -4.86 3.85
N LYS A 58 15.31 -5.15 3.80
CA LYS A 58 15.83 -6.53 3.85
C LYS A 58 15.83 -7.06 5.29
N GLY A 59 16.52 -6.36 6.19
CA GLY A 59 16.58 -6.66 7.63
C GLY A 59 16.80 -8.14 7.94
N THR A 60 16.16 -8.61 9.01
CA THR A 60 16.05 -10.04 9.38
C THR A 60 15.02 -10.81 8.55
N GLY A 61 14.32 -10.15 7.62
CA GLY A 61 13.18 -10.73 6.89
C GLY A 61 11.86 -10.77 7.67
N THR A 62 11.82 -10.34 8.95
CA THR A 62 10.58 -10.34 9.75
C THR A 62 9.48 -9.50 9.09
N MET A 63 9.78 -8.26 8.67
CA MET A 63 8.79 -7.41 8.00
C MET A 63 8.40 -7.97 6.63
N LYS A 64 9.36 -8.54 5.88
CA LYS A 64 9.08 -9.19 4.59
C LYS A 64 8.04 -10.30 4.72
N ARG A 65 8.21 -11.19 5.71
CA ARG A 65 7.27 -12.29 5.97
C ARG A 65 5.89 -11.78 6.35
N ALA A 66 5.82 -10.86 7.30
CA ALA A 66 4.54 -10.28 7.74
C ALA A 66 3.80 -9.58 6.60
N VAL A 67 4.50 -8.82 5.75
CA VAL A 67 3.92 -8.20 4.56
C VAL A 67 3.44 -9.24 3.55
N ALA A 68 4.23 -10.29 3.28
CA ALA A 68 3.84 -11.32 2.34
C ALA A 68 2.58 -12.09 2.80
N GLU A 69 2.53 -12.45 4.09
CA GLU A 69 1.36 -13.10 4.71
C GLU A 69 0.13 -12.18 4.66
N PHE A 70 0.28 -10.91 5.01
CA PHE A 70 -0.80 -9.92 4.95
C PHE A 70 -1.35 -9.75 3.53
N LEU A 71 -0.47 -9.54 2.53
CA LEU A 71 -0.87 -9.33 1.15
C LEU A 71 -1.52 -10.57 0.53
N ALA A 72 -1.09 -11.79 0.90
CA ALA A 72 -1.65 -13.02 0.36
C ALA A 72 -3.12 -13.25 0.76
N GLY A 73 -3.54 -12.71 1.91
CA GLY A 73 -4.93 -12.79 2.39
C GLY A 73 -5.76 -11.53 2.15
N HIS A 74 -5.21 -10.50 1.48
CA HIS A 74 -5.87 -9.21 1.39
C HIS A 74 -6.82 -9.15 0.18
N PRO A 75 -8.10 -8.76 0.37
CA PRO A 75 -9.11 -8.81 -0.70
C PRO A 75 -8.84 -7.88 -1.89
N LEU A 76 -8.08 -6.80 -1.69
CA LEU A 76 -7.70 -5.87 -2.75
C LEU A 76 -6.43 -6.27 -3.52
N VAL A 77 -5.80 -7.41 -3.19
CA VAL A 77 -4.55 -7.83 -3.80
C VAL A 77 -4.80 -9.09 -4.65
N ALA A 78 -4.63 -8.96 -5.96
CA ALA A 78 -4.77 -10.08 -6.89
C ALA A 78 -3.52 -10.98 -6.89
N ARG A 79 -2.32 -10.37 -6.79
CA ARG A 79 -1.05 -11.09 -6.82
C ARG A 79 0.05 -10.30 -6.10
N GLN A 80 1.02 -11.02 -5.55
CA GLN A 80 2.24 -10.41 -4.99
C GLN A 80 3.49 -11.19 -5.36
N TYR A 81 4.60 -10.46 -5.52
CA TYR A 81 5.91 -11.03 -5.86
C TYR A 81 7.05 -10.10 -5.41
N PRO A 82 8.26 -10.64 -5.18
CA PRO A 82 9.43 -9.80 -4.89
C PRO A 82 9.77 -8.90 -6.09
N ALA A 83 10.21 -7.68 -5.80
CA ALA A 83 10.67 -6.76 -6.84
C ALA A 83 11.95 -7.29 -7.53
N SER A 84 12.13 -6.92 -8.80
CA SER A 84 13.35 -7.24 -9.55
C SER A 84 14.60 -6.61 -8.89
N PRO A 85 15.82 -7.08 -9.21
CA PRO A 85 17.05 -6.50 -8.68
C PRO A 85 17.15 -4.98 -8.87
N SER A 86 16.72 -4.49 -10.04
CA SER A 86 16.70 -3.06 -10.41
C SER A 86 15.65 -2.25 -9.65
N GLU A 87 14.68 -2.90 -9.02
CA GLU A 87 13.52 -2.28 -8.36
C GLU A 87 13.57 -2.37 -6.83
N GLY A 88 14.72 -2.76 -6.25
CA GLY A 88 14.93 -2.84 -4.80
C GLY A 88 15.13 -4.26 -4.27
N ASN A 89 15.10 -5.27 -5.15
CA ASN A 89 15.40 -6.67 -4.84
C ASN A 89 14.55 -7.17 -3.63
N GLY A 90 15.09 -8.06 -2.80
CA GLY A 90 14.39 -8.64 -1.65
C GLY A 90 13.99 -7.69 -0.51
N GLY A 91 14.15 -6.37 -0.66
CA GLY A 91 13.64 -5.37 0.28
C GLY A 91 12.29 -4.75 -0.11
N VAL A 92 11.75 -5.14 -1.27
CA VAL A 92 10.51 -4.61 -1.84
C VAL A 92 9.65 -5.76 -2.35
N THR A 93 8.36 -5.71 -2.02
CA THR A 93 7.32 -6.56 -2.60
C THR A 93 6.45 -5.72 -3.53
N ILE A 94 6.16 -6.23 -4.71
CA ILE A 94 5.16 -5.68 -5.62
C ILE A 94 3.82 -6.35 -5.31
N ALA A 95 2.76 -5.54 -5.19
CA ALA A 95 1.38 -6.01 -5.06
C ALA A 95 0.57 -5.51 -6.27
N GLU A 96 0.00 -6.43 -7.05
CA GLU A 96 -0.96 -6.13 -8.11
C GLU A 96 -2.35 -6.07 -7.50
N LEU A 97 -3.07 -4.97 -7.77
CA LEU A 97 -4.40 -4.72 -7.20
C LEU A 97 -5.48 -5.37 -8.07
N ALA A 98 -6.57 -5.80 -7.41
CA ALA A 98 -7.73 -6.42 -8.05
C ALA A 98 -8.71 -5.39 -8.62
#